data_AF-A0AAJ0ELL4-F1
#
_entry.id   AF-A0AAJ0ELL4-F1
#
_cell.length_a   1.000
_cell.length_b   1.000
_cell.length_c   1.000
_cell.angle_alpha   90.00
_cell.angle_beta   90.00
_cell.angle_gamma   90.00
#
_symmetry.space_group_name_H-M   'P 1'
#
loop_
_entity.id
_entity.type
_entity.pdbx_description
1 polymer ?
#
loop_
_entity_poly.entity_id
_entity_poly.type
_entity_poly.pdbx_seq_one_letter_code
_entity_poly.pdbx_strand_id
1 'polypeptide(L)'
;MHQSWFSYPISKPYPFRWFTPVVLVGGVILTVFLSLVNLSANGYYLKPLYTSDPNGTEAYSNAQWYRKPPFNWRSDVRAECQPRLLTIGDSFFTSNLGFRYIIKAISDSRTNSLSSLNYKNNTLESCSPKSIALKLKKSDTAVPPAASWWLSYGESTMKATVDCTIVTDDGLVTITLVTEEASGGDHDYSYVIEDDYRTHASVWWGTRLLNAYWSGVMTVAANMTNIYGSKNYVVRSGLTYTPKPSEDIYTDRFFDLYWWLANADSSILNKNMDKSLKDYNSDVRYSIVQINRPSPPRHWYGSPALTEGLHSAKILFSLLSLDLGNCQAPNLLLDDRGLRYTILAPDDYNRDPGRILNGSKSQIYGLDRYNMIPAPGSNDTNSGPVKLRDSYDKFQPMMGPLGCENATIASQYLCSVPQQKNGGVMLFSILLADLLFLQAAWKILTWIADGLVSRGSTEAMTCQGCQARIGTYQSLQDFSSTRNGFGAVPKRTMDWSESRETILRQ
;
A
#
# COMPACT_ATOMS: atom_id res chain seq x y z
N MET A 1 -46.25 57.29 -43.32
CA MET A 1 -45.52 57.57 -42.07
C MET A 1 -45.22 56.24 -41.40
N HIS A 2 -43.96 55.78 -41.43
CA HIS A 2 -43.54 54.59 -40.69
C HIS A 2 -42.93 55.04 -39.36
N GLN A 3 -43.62 54.75 -38.25
CA GLN A 3 -43.02 54.79 -36.93
C GLN A 3 -42.31 53.46 -36.71
N SER A 4 -40.98 53.47 -36.73
CA SER A 4 -40.19 52.33 -36.27
C SER A 4 -40.38 52.18 -34.76
N TRP A 5 -40.78 51.00 -34.32
CA TRP A 5 -41.00 50.63 -32.92
C TRP A 5 -39.69 50.43 -32.12
N PHE A 6 -38.57 50.92 -32.65
CA PHE A 6 -37.26 50.88 -32.02
C PHE A 6 -36.87 52.30 -31.59
N SER A 7 -37.09 52.62 -30.32
CA SER A 7 -36.49 53.80 -29.69
C SER A 7 -35.15 53.37 -29.08
N TYR A 8 -34.03 53.90 -29.58
CA TYR A 8 -32.75 53.77 -28.91
C TYR A 8 -32.60 54.93 -27.92
N PRO A 9 -32.11 54.69 -26.69
CA PRO A 9 -31.74 55.79 -25.80
C PRO A 9 -30.63 56.61 -26.47
N ILE A 10 -30.80 57.93 -26.52
CA ILE A 10 -29.80 58.87 -27.03
C ILE A 10 -28.58 58.78 -26.12
N SER A 11 -27.52 58.11 -26.59
CA SER A 11 -26.23 58.04 -25.91
C SER A 11 -25.29 59.10 -26.50
N LYS A 12 -24.73 59.97 -25.64
CA LYS A 12 -23.65 60.86 -26.06
C LYS A 12 -22.34 60.06 -26.09
N PRO A 13 -21.50 60.20 -27.13
CA PRO A 13 -20.19 59.55 -27.14
C PRO A 13 -19.32 60.10 -26.01
N TYR A 14 -18.56 59.22 -25.34
CA TYR A 14 -17.61 59.64 -24.33
C TYR A 14 -16.56 60.59 -24.94
N PRO A 15 -16.22 61.72 -24.28
CA PRO A 15 -15.31 62.73 -24.83
C PRO A 15 -13.83 62.29 -24.86
N PHE A 16 -13.51 61.10 -24.33
CA PHE A 16 -12.16 60.60 -24.15
C PHE A 16 -11.66 59.84 -25.40
N ARG A 17 -10.69 60.39 -26.11
CA ARG A 17 -10.06 59.73 -27.29
C ARG A 17 -9.32 58.42 -26.98
N TRP A 18 -8.95 58.20 -25.72
CA TRP A 18 -8.27 56.97 -25.26
C TRP A 18 -9.25 55.84 -24.94
N PHE A 19 -10.55 56.12 -24.82
CA PHE A 19 -11.54 55.13 -24.37
C PHE A 19 -11.70 53.99 -25.37
N THR A 20 -11.88 54.29 -26.66
CA THR A 20 -12.04 53.30 -27.73
C THR A 20 -10.83 52.34 -27.87
N PRO A 21 -9.57 52.82 -27.94
CA PRO A 21 -8.43 51.91 -28.00
C PRO A 21 -8.24 51.09 -26.72
N VAL A 22 -8.55 51.65 -25.54
CA VAL A 22 -8.50 50.89 -24.27
C VAL A 22 -9.56 49.80 -24.23
N VAL A 23 -10.77 50.06 -24.71
CA VAL A 23 -11.83 49.05 -24.78
C VAL A 23 -11.45 47.92 -25.73
N LEU A 24 -10.89 48.23 -26.91
CA LEU A 24 -10.50 47.20 -27.88
C LEU A 24 -9.30 46.38 -27.40
N VAL A 25 -8.19 47.03 -27.02
CA VAL A 25 -6.96 46.33 -26.61
C VAL A 25 -7.15 45.66 -25.24
N GLY A 26 -7.74 46.38 -24.28
CA GLY A 26 -8.07 45.85 -22.96
C GLY A 26 -9.08 44.72 -23.04
N GLY A 27 -10.10 44.85 -23.90
CA GLY A 27 -11.09 43.80 -24.13
C GLY A 27 -10.47 42.51 -24.66
N VAL A 28 -9.55 42.59 -25.63
CA VAL A 28 -8.83 41.43 -26.19
C VAL A 28 -7.92 40.78 -25.14
N ILE A 29 -7.15 41.58 -24.40
CA ILE A 29 -6.28 41.04 -23.35
C ILE A 29 -7.10 40.37 -22.25
N LEU A 30 -8.20 41.01 -21.83
CA LEU A 30 -9.09 40.49 -20.81
C LEU A 30 -9.79 39.20 -21.27
N THR A 31 -10.20 39.10 -22.54
CA THR A 31 -10.76 37.85 -23.08
C THR A 31 -9.74 36.72 -23.01
N VAL A 32 -8.53 36.92 -23.53
CA VAL A 32 -7.48 35.89 -23.50
C VAL A 32 -7.17 35.46 -22.07
N PHE A 33 -7.06 36.42 -21.15
CA PHE A 33 -6.79 36.14 -19.75
C PHE A 33 -7.93 35.37 -19.08
N LEU A 34 -9.18 35.81 -19.25
CA LEU A 34 -10.36 35.14 -18.68
C LEU A 34 -10.54 33.74 -19.26
N SER A 35 -10.30 33.53 -20.55
CA SER A 35 -10.38 32.20 -21.16
C SER A 35 -9.36 31.23 -20.55
N LEU A 36 -8.13 31.69 -20.26
CA LEU A 36 -7.11 30.86 -19.60
C LEU A 36 -7.49 30.53 -18.14
N VAL A 37 -8.02 31.50 -17.40
CA VAL A 37 -8.48 31.30 -16.02
C VAL A 37 -9.71 30.38 -15.98
N ASN A 38 -10.64 30.54 -16.92
CA ASN A 38 -11.83 29.70 -16.99
C ASN A 38 -11.54 28.30 -17.52
N LEU A 39 -10.50 28.13 -18.34
CA LEU A 39 -9.98 26.81 -18.71
C LEU A 39 -9.46 26.06 -17.48
N SER A 40 -8.66 26.70 -16.61
CA SER A 40 -8.16 26.04 -15.40
C SER A 40 -9.29 25.71 -14.42
N ALA A 41 -10.26 26.60 -14.26
CA ALA A 41 -11.34 26.44 -13.28
C ALA A 41 -12.47 25.51 -13.74
N ASN A 42 -12.86 25.57 -15.03
CA ASN A 42 -14.06 24.89 -15.53
C ASN A 42 -13.75 23.82 -16.58
N GLY A 43 -12.51 23.72 -17.06
CA GLY A 43 -12.12 22.79 -18.11
C GLY A 43 -11.94 21.34 -17.67
N TYR A 44 -11.95 21.07 -16.36
CA TYR A 44 -11.64 19.77 -15.80
C TYR A 44 -12.78 19.24 -14.91
N TYR A 45 -12.94 17.92 -14.84
CA TYR A 45 -13.71 17.22 -13.81
C TYR A 45 -12.83 16.18 -13.12
N LEU A 46 -13.16 15.81 -11.88
CA LEU A 46 -12.50 14.70 -11.20
C LEU A 46 -13.08 13.37 -11.70
N LYS A 47 -12.21 12.46 -12.11
CA LYS A 47 -12.57 11.08 -12.45
C LYS A 47 -11.88 10.10 -11.51
N PRO A 48 -12.57 9.03 -11.06
CA PRO A 48 -11.93 7.95 -10.33
C PRO A 48 -10.97 7.17 -11.25
N LEU A 49 -9.75 6.95 -10.79
CA LEU A 49 -8.72 6.13 -11.40
C LEU A 49 -8.16 5.17 -10.35
N TYR A 50 -8.09 3.88 -10.67
CA TYR A 50 -7.40 2.90 -9.84
C TYR A 50 -5.91 2.90 -10.18
N THR A 51 -5.05 3.05 -9.17
CA THR A 51 -3.59 3.07 -9.33
C THR A 51 -2.92 2.29 -8.21
N SER A 52 -1.75 1.70 -8.47
CA SER A 52 -0.89 1.10 -7.45
C SER A 52 0.04 2.13 -6.78
N ASP A 53 0.29 3.27 -7.43
CA ASP A 53 1.14 4.35 -6.89
C ASP A 53 0.33 5.64 -6.67
N PRO A 54 -0.29 5.82 -5.49
CA PRO A 54 -1.05 7.01 -5.19
C PRO A 54 -0.17 8.27 -5.10
N ASN A 55 1.05 8.14 -4.57
CA ASN A 55 1.94 9.27 -4.33
C ASN A 55 2.47 9.87 -5.65
N GLY A 56 2.89 9.01 -6.59
CA GLY A 56 3.28 9.46 -7.93
C GLY A 56 2.12 10.05 -8.72
N THR A 57 0.92 9.45 -8.61
CA THR A 57 -0.29 9.93 -9.29
C THR A 57 -0.71 11.31 -8.80
N GLU A 58 -0.72 11.52 -7.48
CA GLU A 58 -1.00 12.83 -6.89
C GLU A 58 0.07 13.85 -7.27
N ALA A 59 1.36 13.53 -7.13
CA ALA A 59 2.45 14.45 -7.44
C ALA A 59 2.40 14.92 -8.91
N TYR A 60 2.24 13.99 -9.86
CA TYR A 60 2.16 14.31 -11.28
C TYR A 60 0.95 15.19 -11.62
N SER A 61 -0.22 14.84 -11.07
CA SER A 61 -1.45 15.59 -11.28
C SER A 61 -1.42 16.97 -10.62
N ASN A 62 -0.81 17.06 -9.43
CA ASN A 62 -0.68 18.29 -8.67
C ASN A 62 0.36 19.26 -9.26
N ALA A 63 1.35 18.76 -10.02
CA ALA A 63 2.39 19.57 -10.65
C ALA A 63 1.95 20.31 -11.93
N GLN A 64 0.75 20.05 -12.45
CA GLN A 64 0.24 20.62 -13.70
C GLN A 64 0.15 22.16 -13.69
N TRP A 65 0.40 22.79 -14.83
CA TRP A 65 0.51 24.26 -14.95
C TRP A 65 -0.73 25.01 -14.46
N TYR A 66 -1.92 24.46 -14.70
CA TYR A 66 -3.21 25.07 -14.35
C TYR A 66 -3.46 25.09 -12.82
N ARG A 67 -2.54 24.53 -12.04
CA ARG A 67 -2.58 24.50 -10.57
C ARG A 67 -1.54 25.40 -9.90
N LYS A 68 -0.67 26.03 -10.69
CA LYS A 68 0.30 27.00 -10.18
C LYS A 68 -0.35 28.39 -10.14
N PRO A 69 0.00 29.24 -9.15
CA PRO A 69 -0.45 30.63 -9.13
C PRO A 69 0.00 31.34 -10.42
N PRO A 70 -0.84 32.22 -11.02
CA PRO A 70 -2.10 32.78 -10.50
C PRO A 70 -3.37 31.95 -10.84
N PHE A 71 -3.25 30.81 -11.52
CA PHE A 71 -4.40 30.08 -12.08
C PHE A 71 -5.14 29.17 -11.09
N ASN A 72 -4.70 29.13 -9.82
CA ASN A 72 -5.16 28.22 -8.77
C ASN A 72 -6.35 28.73 -7.93
N TRP A 73 -7.19 29.63 -8.49
CA TRP A 73 -8.27 30.30 -7.76
C TRP A 73 -9.38 29.39 -7.22
N ARG A 74 -9.54 28.16 -7.75
CA ARG A 74 -10.42 27.12 -7.17
C ARG A 74 -9.60 25.88 -6.81
N SER A 75 -9.67 25.48 -5.54
CA SER A 75 -9.00 24.29 -5.00
C SER A 75 -9.72 22.97 -5.24
N ASP A 76 -10.92 22.99 -5.85
CA ASP A 76 -11.83 21.84 -5.87
C ASP A 76 -11.40 20.72 -6.82
N VAL A 77 -10.33 20.91 -7.62
CA VAL A 77 -9.84 19.93 -8.60
C VAL A 77 -8.46 19.36 -8.20
N ARG A 78 -8.23 19.23 -6.89
CA ARG A 78 -7.03 18.55 -6.37
C ARG A 78 -7.17 17.07 -6.61
N ALA A 79 -6.08 16.45 -7.08
CA ALA A 79 -6.03 15.02 -7.13
C ALA A 79 -5.78 14.49 -5.72
N GLU A 80 -6.66 13.60 -5.29
CA GLU A 80 -6.62 12.99 -3.97
C GLU A 80 -6.93 11.51 -4.09
N CYS A 81 -6.01 10.70 -3.56
CA CYS A 81 -6.12 9.27 -3.46
C CYS A 81 -6.61 8.88 -2.07
N GLN A 82 -7.67 8.08 -2.04
CA GLN A 82 -8.21 7.57 -0.80
C GLN A 82 -7.25 6.53 -0.20
N PRO A 83 -6.87 6.64 1.09
CA PRO A 83 -6.08 5.62 1.74
C PRO A 83 -6.89 4.33 1.84
N ARG A 84 -6.20 3.20 1.83
CA ARG A 84 -6.81 1.90 2.10
C ARG A 84 -6.92 1.71 3.61
N LEU A 85 -8.13 1.43 4.08
CA LEU A 85 -8.34 1.04 5.45
C LEU A 85 -7.86 -0.41 5.64
N LEU A 86 -6.88 -0.62 6.51
CA LEU A 86 -6.42 -1.91 6.97
C LEU A 86 -7.03 -2.20 8.34
N THR A 87 -7.59 -3.39 8.52
CA THR A 87 -8.23 -3.84 9.75
C THR A 87 -7.59 -5.13 10.27
N ILE A 88 -7.77 -5.40 11.57
CA ILE A 88 -7.30 -6.66 12.15
C ILE A 88 -8.04 -7.84 11.47
N GLY A 89 -7.28 -8.83 11.01
CA GLY A 89 -7.79 -9.97 10.27
C GLY A 89 -7.67 -9.84 8.75
N ASP A 90 -7.37 -8.65 8.22
CA ASP A 90 -7.14 -8.48 6.79
C ASP A 90 -5.90 -9.24 6.33
N SER A 91 -6.00 -9.83 5.15
CA SER A 91 -4.90 -10.52 4.48
C SER A 91 -4.37 -9.74 3.29
N PHE A 92 -3.06 -9.72 3.08
CA PHE A 92 -2.42 -9.01 1.98
C PHE A 92 -1.10 -9.67 1.54
N PHE A 93 -0.62 -9.25 0.37
CA PHE A 93 0.73 -9.51 -0.13
C PHE A 93 1.56 -8.23 -0.13
N THR A 94 2.87 -8.37 -0.13
CA THR A 94 3.84 -7.29 -0.31
C THR A 94 4.05 -7.00 -1.80
N SER A 95 4.70 -5.89 -2.11
CA SER A 95 5.19 -5.57 -3.46
C SER A 95 6.20 -6.59 -3.99
N ASN A 96 6.90 -7.28 -3.08
CA ASN A 96 7.87 -8.33 -3.40
C ASN A 96 7.20 -9.69 -3.66
N LEU A 97 5.87 -9.77 -3.54
CA LEU A 97 5.04 -10.94 -3.87
C LEU A 97 5.51 -12.25 -3.21
N GLY A 98 6.03 -12.18 -1.98
CA GLY A 98 6.42 -13.36 -1.21
C GLY A 98 5.23 -14.02 -0.54
N PHE A 99 5.11 -13.87 0.77
CA PHE A 99 4.11 -14.55 1.58
C PHE A 99 2.79 -13.79 1.66
N ARG A 100 1.72 -14.54 1.96
CA ARG A 100 0.46 -13.96 2.42
C ARG A 100 0.52 -13.68 3.92
N TYR A 101 0.30 -12.42 4.29
CA TYR A 101 0.28 -11.98 5.68
C TYR A 101 -1.14 -11.68 6.14
N ILE A 102 -1.39 -11.90 7.43
CA ILE A 102 -2.63 -11.56 8.13
C ILE A 102 -2.28 -10.58 9.26
N ILE A 103 -3.02 -9.47 9.34
CA ILE A 103 -2.84 -8.48 10.40
C ILE A 103 -3.42 -9.04 11.70
N LYS A 104 -2.58 -9.23 12.71
CA LYS A 104 -2.99 -9.73 14.03
C LYS A 104 -3.24 -8.61 15.03
N ALA A 105 -2.43 -7.57 15.00
CA ALA A 105 -2.56 -6.43 15.88
C ALA A 105 -2.00 -5.17 15.21
N ILE A 106 -2.58 -4.02 15.57
CA ILE A 106 -2.12 -2.70 15.18
C ILE A 106 -1.90 -1.92 16.48
N SER A 107 -0.75 -1.30 16.62
CA SER A 107 -0.38 -0.56 17.82
C SER A 107 0.28 0.76 17.45
N ASP A 108 -0.12 1.84 18.11
CA ASP A 108 0.52 3.15 17.96
C ASP A 108 1.83 3.21 18.78
N SER A 109 2.66 4.22 18.51
CA SER A 109 3.84 4.65 19.27
C SER A 109 3.64 4.70 20.79
N ARG A 110 2.42 4.95 21.28
CA ARG A 110 2.05 4.92 22.71
C ARG A 110 1.62 3.54 23.22
N THR A 111 1.79 2.49 22.42
CA THR A 111 1.37 1.10 22.66
C THR A 111 -0.15 0.89 22.79
N ASN A 112 -0.95 1.88 22.38
CA ASN A 112 -2.40 1.74 22.32
C ASN A 112 -2.79 0.82 21.15
N SER A 113 -3.63 -0.17 21.40
CA SER A 113 -4.17 -1.05 20.37
C SER A 113 -5.19 -0.30 19.50
N LEU A 114 -4.97 -0.29 18.19
CA LEU A 114 -5.90 0.27 17.20
C LEU A 114 -6.63 -0.87 16.49
N SER A 115 -7.89 -0.65 16.11
CA SER A 115 -8.68 -1.62 15.34
C SER A 115 -8.44 -1.51 13.83
N SER A 116 -8.01 -0.34 13.36
CA SER A 116 -7.77 -0.06 11.95
C SER A 116 -6.67 0.98 11.73
N LEU A 117 -6.13 1.02 10.51
CA LEU A 117 -5.09 1.94 10.05
C LEU A 117 -5.40 2.42 8.63
N ASN A 118 -5.32 3.73 8.40
CA ASN A 118 -5.36 4.29 7.05
C ASN A 118 -3.96 4.18 6.42
N TYR A 119 -3.82 3.33 5.40
CA TYR A 119 -2.54 3.06 4.75
C TYR A 119 -2.51 3.60 3.31
N LYS A 120 -1.44 4.31 2.94
CA LYS A 120 -1.31 5.00 1.64
C LYS A 120 0.06 4.74 0.98
N ASN A 121 0.33 3.49 0.62
CA ASN A 121 1.54 3.05 -0.06
C ASN A 121 2.85 3.47 0.64
N ASN A 122 2.85 3.49 1.97
CA ASN A 122 4.04 3.79 2.77
C ASN A 122 4.94 2.55 2.86
N THR A 123 6.25 2.73 2.87
CA THR A 123 7.18 1.61 2.99
C THR A 123 7.07 0.93 4.35
N LEU A 124 7.19 -0.40 4.34
CA LEU A 124 7.33 -1.17 5.56
C LEU A 124 8.78 -1.04 6.05
N GLU A 125 8.96 -0.50 7.26
CA GLU A 125 10.27 -0.25 7.85
C GLU A 125 10.51 -1.12 9.07
N SER A 126 11.77 -1.45 9.34
CA SER A 126 12.21 -2.20 10.53
C SER A 126 11.43 -3.51 10.76
N CYS A 127 11.04 -4.19 9.69
CA CYS A 127 10.32 -5.46 9.76
C CYS A 127 11.22 -6.58 10.28
N SER A 128 11.01 -7.02 11.51
CA SER A 128 11.80 -8.12 12.11
C SER A 128 10.88 -9.26 12.54
N PRO A 129 11.14 -10.50 12.08
CA PRO A 129 10.46 -11.67 12.63
C PRO A 129 10.67 -11.73 14.14
N LYS A 130 9.59 -11.93 14.90
CA LYS A 130 9.60 -12.05 16.37
C LYS A 130 9.56 -13.48 16.86
N SER A 131 8.93 -14.36 16.09
CA SER A 131 8.78 -15.77 16.47
C SER A 131 8.50 -16.61 15.25
N ILE A 132 9.15 -17.76 15.16
CA ILE A 132 8.91 -18.77 14.14
C ILE A 132 8.50 -20.06 14.87
N ALA A 133 7.28 -20.51 14.65
CA ALA A 133 6.71 -21.69 15.26
C ALA A 133 6.51 -22.79 14.20
N LEU A 134 7.20 -23.91 14.41
CA LEU A 134 7.02 -25.15 13.65
C LEU A 134 6.09 -26.06 14.46
N LYS A 135 4.88 -26.28 13.96
CA LYS A 135 3.91 -27.17 14.58
C LYS A 135 3.93 -28.48 13.82
N LEU A 136 4.45 -29.52 14.45
CA LEU A 136 4.48 -30.86 13.88
C LEU A 136 3.32 -31.65 14.46
N LYS A 137 2.49 -32.20 13.58
CA LYS A 137 1.31 -32.97 13.98
C LYS A 137 1.24 -34.23 13.16
N LYS A 138 1.05 -35.36 13.84
CA LYS A 138 0.75 -36.59 13.13
C LYS A 138 -0.67 -36.58 12.58
N SER A 139 -0.82 -36.95 11.30
CA SER A 139 -2.11 -37.18 10.62
C SER A 139 -2.82 -38.41 11.20
N ASP A 140 -2.07 -39.47 11.47
CA ASP A 140 -2.54 -40.66 12.17
C ASP A 140 -1.71 -40.90 13.44
N THR A 141 -2.41 -41.06 14.56
CA THR A 141 -1.81 -41.37 15.85
C THR A 141 -1.48 -42.84 16.00
N ALA A 142 -1.76 -43.71 15.03
CA ALA A 142 -1.39 -45.12 15.06
C ALA A 142 0.14 -45.33 15.05
N VAL A 143 0.55 -46.51 15.51
CA VAL A 143 1.96 -46.95 15.48
C VAL A 143 2.38 -47.06 14.01
N PRO A 144 3.35 -46.26 13.55
CA PRO A 144 3.75 -46.32 12.15
C PRO A 144 4.49 -47.63 11.87
N PRO A 145 4.16 -48.36 10.79
CA PRO A 145 4.89 -49.57 10.40
C PRO A 145 6.34 -49.27 9.95
N ALA A 146 6.59 -48.04 9.50
CA ALA A 146 7.92 -47.49 9.22
C ALA A 146 7.92 -45.95 9.39
N ALA A 147 9.07 -45.37 9.75
CA ALA A 147 9.24 -43.91 9.83
C ALA A 147 9.09 -43.29 8.44
N SER A 148 7.92 -42.69 8.17
CA SER A 148 7.59 -42.05 6.89
C SER A 148 6.84 -40.75 7.17
N TRP A 149 7.41 -39.63 6.72
CA TRP A 149 6.88 -38.30 7.05
C TRP A 149 5.61 -37.97 6.27
N TRP A 150 5.53 -38.31 4.98
CA TRP A 150 4.39 -37.98 4.13
C TRP A 150 3.10 -38.71 4.54
N LEU A 151 3.22 -39.89 5.13
CA LEU A 151 2.09 -40.65 5.69
C LEU A 151 1.75 -40.24 7.13
N SER A 152 2.74 -39.77 7.90
CA SER A 152 2.58 -39.57 9.33
C SER A 152 2.44 -38.13 9.75
N TYR A 153 3.15 -37.18 9.14
CA TYR A 153 3.32 -35.79 9.61
C TYR A 153 2.81 -34.73 8.61
N GLY A 154 1.96 -35.10 7.65
CA GLY A 154 1.46 -34.19 6.61
C GLY A 154 0.59 -33.04 7.11
N GLU A 155 0.08 -33.10 8.35
CA GLU A 155 -0.68 -32.00 8.98
C GLU A 155 0.22 -30.99 9.72
N SER A 156 1.53 -31.03 9.48
CA SER A 156 2.47 -30.10 10.08
C SER A 156 2.37 -28.72 9.42
N THR A 157 2.52 -27.64 10.19
CA THR A 157 2.44 -26.27 9.70
C THR A 157 3.59 -25.39 10.19
N MET A 158 3.97 -24.42 9.37
CA MET A 158 4.92 -23.36 9.70
C MET A 158 4.16 -22.05 9.91
N LYS A 159 4.48 -21.34 11.00
CA LYS A 159 3.87 -20.05 11.32
C LYS A 159 4.92 -19.08 11.81
N ALA A 160 5.00 -17.90 11.20
CA ALA A 160 5.83 -16.82 11.71
C ALA A 160 4.98 -15.65 12.18
N THR A 161 5.49 -14.94 13.19
CA THR A 161 4.98 -13.64 13.64
C THR A 161 6.07 -12.61 13.39
N VAL A 162 5.72 -11.51 12.74
CA VAL A 162 6.63 -10.44 12.34
C VAL A 162 6.07 -9.12 12.80
N ASP A 163 6.91 -8.24 13.34
CA ASP A 163 6.51 -6.88 13.62
C ASP A 163 7.17 -5.94 12.63
N CYS A 164 6.37 -5.02 12.08
CA CYS A 164 6.80 -4.01 11.13
C CYS A 164 6.37 -2.63 11.62
N THR A 165 7.18 -1.63 11.32
CA THR A 165 6.84 -0.23 11.57
C THR A 165 6.44 0.45 10.27
N ILE A 166 5.41 1.27 10.33
CA ILE A 166 4.92 2.08 9.21
C ILE A 166 4.86 3.51 9.71
N VAL A 167 5.46 4.42 8.94
CA VAL A 167 5.29 5.85 9.15
C VAL A 167 4.02 6.29 8.43
N THR A 168 3.02 6.76 9.16
CA THR A 168 1.79 7.35 8.62
C THR A 168 1.70 8.83 8.98
N ASP A 169 0.75 9.55 8.40
CA ASP A 169 0.50 10.96 8.72
C ASP A 169 0.12 11.16 10.20
N ASP A 170 -0.49 10.13 10.82
CA ASP A 170 -0.89 10.12 12.23
C ASP A 170 0.27 9.79 13.20
N GLY A 171 1.43 9.38 12.67
CA GLY A 171 2.61 9.03 13.46
C GLY A 171 3.19 7.65 13.12
N LEU A 172 4.03 7.13 14.01
CA LEU A 172 4.66 5.81 13.82
C LEU A 172 3.72 4.73 14.37
N VAL A 173 3.32 3.81 13.50
CA VAL A 173 2.45 2.69 13.85
C VAL A 173 3.21 1.38 13.69
N THR A 174 3.10 0.50 14.67
CA THR A 174 3.64 -0.85 14.62
C THR A 174 2.52 -1.84 14.34
N ILE A 175 2.66 -2.61 13.27
CA ILE A 175 1.75 -3.68 12.88
C ILE A 175 2.39 -5.04 13.18
N THR A 176 1.63 -5.92 13.82
CA THR A 176 2.00 -7.33 14.02
C THR A 176 1.34 -8.17 12.95
N LEU A 177 2.18 -8.78 12.12
CA LEU A 177 1.82 -9.64 11.02
C LEU A 177 2.04 -11.10 11.39
N VAL A 178 1.21 -11.96 10.80
CA VAL A 178 1.34 -13.40 10.90
C VAL A 178 1.26 -13.99 9.51
N THR A 179 2.16 -14.89 9.18
CA THR A 179 2.09 -15.62 7.91
C THR A 179 0.88 -16.55 7.93
N GLU A 180 0.17 -16.67 6.80
CA GLU A 180 -0.79 -17.75 6.64
C GLU A 180 -0.08 -19.10 6.85
N GLU A 181 -0.74 -20.06 7.51
CA GLU A 181 -0.10 -21.33 7.87
C GLU A 181 0.23 -22.09 6.57
N ALA A 182 1.52 -22.15 6.22
CA ALA A 182 1.97 -22.94 5.08
C ALA A 182 1.89 -24.43 5.46
N SER A 183 0.79 -25.07 5.06
CA SER A 183 0.64 -26.52 5.01
C SER A 183 0.92 -26.98 3.58
N GLY A 184 2.18 -27.21 3.25
CA GLY A 184 2.59 -27.63 1.91
C GLY A 184 3.29 -28.98 1.97
N GLY A 185 2.83 -29.90 1.13
CA GLY A 185 3.51 -31.17 0.91
C GLY A 185 4.80 -31.00 0.11
N ASP A 186 5.38 -32.13 -0.29
CA ASP A 186 6.59 -32.20 -1.10
C ASP A 186 6.48 -31.35 -2.37
N HIS A 187 7.48 -30.48 -2.63
CA HIS A 187 7.54 -29.58 -3.80
C HIS A 187 6.34 -28.62 -3.97
N ASP A 188 5.59 -28.36 -2.91
CA ASP A 188 4.62 -27.26 -2.92
C ASP A 188 5.34 -25.93 -2.68
N TYR A 189 5.30 -25.05 -3.67
CA TYR A 189 5.86 -23.69 -3.61
C TYR A 189 4.77 -22.61 -3.66
N SER A 190 3.49 -23.00 -3.66
CA SER A 190 2.35 -22.09 -3.86
C SER A 190 2.16 -21.05 -2.75
N TYR A 191 2.87 -21.22 -1.63
CA TYR A 191 2.88 -20.26 -0.52
C TYR A 191 3.71 -18.99 -0.81
N VAL A 192 4.49 -18.98 -1.89
CA VAL A 192 5.18 -17.80 -2.44
C VAL A 192 4.71 -17.58 -3.87
N ILE A 193 4.30 -16.36 -4.22
CA ILE A 193 3.83 -16.04 -5.58
C ILE A 193 5.03 -15.81 -6.53
N GLU A 194 6.08 -15.15 -6.03
CA GLU A 194 7.28 -14.83 -6.82
C GLU A 194 8.16 -16.06 -7.06
N ASP A 195 8.32 -16.44 -8.33
CA ASP A 195 9.14 -17.59 -8.76
C ASP A 195 10.19 -17.24 -9.81
N ASP A 196 10.38 -15.95 -10.14
CA ASP A 196 11.38 -15.54 -11.11
C ASP A 196 12.79 -15.58 -10.53
N TYR A 197 13.53 -16.62 -10.89
CA TYR A 197 14.93 -16.82 -10.51
C TYR A 197 15.91 -15.80 -11.12
N ARG A 198 15.50 -15.01 -12.12
CA ARG A 198 16.35 -14.02 -12.80
C ARG A 198 16.27 -12.63 -12.19
N THR A 199 15.12 -12.26 -11.65
CA THR A 199 14.91 -10.95 -11.02
C THR A 199 14.92 -11.07 -9.50
N HIS A 200 14.37 -12.15 -8.94
CA HIS A 200 14.21 -12.38 -7.50
C HIS A 200 14.94 -13.66 -7.05
N ALA A 201 16.22 -13.77 -7.39
CA ALA A 201 17.05 -14.95 -7.11
C ALA A 201 17.06 -15.34 -5.62
N SER A 202 17.14 -14.36 -4.71
CA SER A 202 17.16 -14.58 -3.26
C SER A 202 15.89 -15.26 -2.75
N VAL A 203 14.73 -14.81 -3.23
CA VAL A 203 13.40 -15.35 -2.88
C VAL A 203 13.28 -16.76 -3.43
N TRP A 204 13.67 -16.97 -4.70
CA TRP A 204 13.65 -18.29 -5.33
C TRP A 204 14.48 -19.31 -4.54
N TRP A 205 15.74 -18.98 -4.22
CA TRP A 205 16.62 -19.85 -3.42
C TRP A 205 16.01 -20.13 -2.05
N GLY A 206 15.55 -19.10 -1.35
CA GLY A 206 14.94 -19.23 -0.03
C GLY A 206 13.75 -20.17 -0.04
N THR A 207 12.84 -20.05 -1.01
CA THR A 207 11.65 -20.91 -1.14
C THR A 207 12.01 -22.37 -1.40
N ARG A 208 12.97 -22.64 -2.29
CA ARG A 208 13.40 -24.02 -2.60
C ARG A 208 14.11 -24.68 -1.42
N LEU A 209 15.02 -23.94 -0.77
CA LEU A 209 15.73 -24.44 0.40
C LEU A 209 14.77 -24.62 1.59
N LEU A 210 13.84 -23.69 1.81
CA LEU A 210 12.86 -23.80 2.89
C LEU A 210 12.04 -25.08 2.77
N ASN A 211 11.56 -25.43 1.57
CA ASN A 211 10.82 -26.67 1.36
C ASN A 211 11.70 -27.91 1.62
N ALA A 212 12.95 -27.90 1.16
CA ALA A 212 13.89 -28.99 1.40
C ALA A 212 14.16 -29.22 2.91
N TYR A 213 14.40 -28.16 3.68
CA TYR A 213 14.57 -28.25 5.13
C TYR A 213 13.27 -28.59 5.85
N TRP A 214 12.12 -28.04 5.44
CA TRP A 214 10.83 -28.37 6.04
C TRP A 214 10.49 -29.87 5.89
N SER A 215 10.73 -30.42 4.70
CA SER A 215 10.61 -31.85 4.43
C SER A 215 11.61 -32.67 5.26
N GLY A 216 12.82 -32.16 5.47
CA GLY A 216 13.81 -32.70 6.41
C GLY A 216 13.26 -32.78 7.83
N VAL A 217 12.69 -31.68 8.35
CA VAL A 217 12.13 -31.59 9.72
C VAL A 217 11.07 -32.67 9.94
N MET A 218 10.14 -32.81 8.99
CA MET A 218 9.09 -33.83 9.07
C MET A 218 9.67 -35.25 9.01
N THR A 219 10.74 -35.47 8.22
CA THR A 219 11.45 -36.76 8.12
C THR A 219 12.12 -37.16 9.43
N VAL A 220 12.85 -36.24 10.07
CA VAL A 220 13.49 -36.53 11.36
C VAL A 220 12.47 -36.66 12.49
N ALA A 221 11.37 -35.89 12.45
CA ALA A 221 10.26 -36.01 13.39
C ALA A 221 9.55 -37.38 13.29
N ALA A 222 9.41 -37.92 12.08
CA ALA A 222 8.86 -39.27 11.87
C ALA A 222 9.68 -40.38 12.55
N ASN A 223 10.94 -40.10 12.89
CA ASN A 223 11.84 -41.05 13.55
C ASN A 223 11.88 -40.93 15.09
N MET A 224 11.07 -40.04 15.68
CA MET A 224 10.96 -39.87 17.14
C MET A 224 10.15 -41.00 17.80
N THR A 225 10.73 -42.21 17.86
CA THR A 225 10.01 -43.46 18.16
C THR A 225 10.49 -44.20 19.42
N ASN A 226 11.52 -43.71 20.12
CA ASN A 226 12.12 -44.42 21.25
C ASN A 226 12.31 -43.52 22.47
N ILE A 227 11.38 -43.64 23.42
CA ILE A 227 11.45 -42.96 24.71
C ILE A 227 11.71 -44.03 25.77
N TYR A 228 12.85 -43.93 26.49
CA TYR A 228 13.20 -44.83 27.60
C TYR A 228 13.12 -46.34 27.31
N GLY A 229 13.36 -46.77 26.06
CA GLY A 229 13.32 -48.20 25.70
C GLY A 229 11.92 -48.80 25.55
N SER A 230 10.85 -48.01 25.73
CA SER A 230 9.51 -48.36 25.27
C SER A 230 9.30 -47.87 23.84
N LYS A 231 8.48 -48.57 23.05
CA LYS A 231 8.08 -48.15 21.68
C LYS A 231 7.06 -47.00 21.73
N ASN A 232 7.29 -45.99 22.57
CA ASN A 232 6.48 -44.77 22.62
C ASN A 232 7.02 -43.76 21.61
N TYR A 233 6.13 -43.15 20.84
CA TYR A 233 6.46 -42.19 19.80
C TYR A 233 5.79 -40.84 20.05
N VAL A 234 6.41 -39.79 19.50
CA VAL A 234 5.85 -38.44 19.52
C VAL A 234 4.69 -38.37 18.51
N VAL A 235 3.57 -37.77 18.95
CA VAL A 235 2.36 -37.58 18.13
C VAL A 235 2.20 -36.11 17.73
N ARG A 236 2.59 -35.19 18.60
CA ARG A 236 2.62 -33.76 18.31
C ARG A 236 3.86 -33.13 18.91
N SER A 237 4.36 -32.08 18.26
CA SER A 237 5.39 -31.25 18.84
C SER A 237 5.29 -29.82 18.34
N GLY A 238 5.66 -28.87 19.19
CA GLY A 238 5.82 -27.48 18.79
C GLY A 238 7.24 -27.04 19.07
N LEU A 239 7.91 -26.51 18.04
CA LEU A 239 9.23 -25.91 18.13
C LEU A 239 9.08 -24.42 17.87
N THR A 240 9.36 -23.58 18.86
CA THR A 240 9.24 -22.12 18.75
C THR A 240 10.62 -21.51 18.85
N TYR A 241 11.03 -20.86 17.77
CA TYR A 241 12.31 -20.17 17.64
C TYR A 241 12.07 -18.65 17.76
N THR A 242 12.67 -18.02 18.75
CA THR A 242 12.60 -16.58 19.00
C THR A 242 13.96 -15.95 18.68
N PRO A 243 14.08 -15.11 17.64
CA PRO A 243 15.36 -14.57 17.21
C PRO A 243 15.95 -13.60 18.24
N LYS A 244 17.27 -13.60 18.33
CA LYS A 244 18.09 -12.64 19.06
C LYS A 244 18.93 -11.85 18.05
N PRO A 245 18.46 -10.66 17.64
CA PRO A 245 19.15 -9.86 16.63
C PRO A 245 20.59 -9.44 17.01
N SER A 246 20.95 -9.52 18.30
CA SER A 246 22.31 -9.24 18.78
C SER A 246 23.32 -10.35 18.48
N GLU A 247 22.86 -11.55 18.18
CA GLU A 247 23.68 -12.72 17.90
C GLU A 247 23.85 -12.90 16.39
N ASP A 248 24.91 -13.58 15.97
CA ASP A 248 25.16 -13.86 14.55
C ASP A 248 24.29 -15.03 14.05
N ILE A 249 23.63 -14.85 12.89
CA ILE A 249 22.71 -15.82 12.27
C ILE A 249 23.38 -17.15 11.93
N TYR A 250 24.70 -17.17 11.75
CA TYR A 250 25.47 -18.41 11.55
C TYR A 250 25.57 -19.27 12.82
N THR A 251 25.34 -18.70 14.00
CA THR A 251 25.46 -19.42 15.27
C THR A 251 24.17 -20.15 15.64
N ASP A 252 24.28 -21.10 16.57
CA ASP A 252 23.13 -21.78 17.17
C ASP A 252 22.42 -20.95 18.25
N ARG A 253 23.04 -19.83 18.66
CA ARG A 253 22.52 -18.89 19.67
C ARG A 253 21.63 -17.81 19.09
N PHE A 254 21.55 -17.73 17.76
CA PHE A 254 20.71 -16.76 17.06
C PHE A 254 19.23 -16.88 17.45
N PHE A 255 18.77 -18.08 17.80
CA PHE A 255 17.41 -18.30 18.28
C PHE A 255 17.43 -18.80 19.74
N ASP A 256 16.51 -18.27 20.54
CA ASP A 256 15.98 -19.00 21.70
C ASP A 256 14.99 -20.04 21.21
N LEU A 257 15.02 -21.23 21.81
CA LEU A 257 14.13 -22.33 21.46
C LEU A 257 13.28 -22.69 22.67
N TYR A 258 11.98 -22.67 22.46
CA TYR A 258 11.04 -23.36 23.32
C TYR A 258 10.46 -24.55 22.57
N TRP A 259 10.53 -25.73 23.17
CA TRP A 259 9.97 -26.93 22.57
C TRP A 259 9.06 -27.68 23.54
N TRP A 260 8.04 -28.32 22.97
CA TRP A 260 7.20 -29.28 23.66
C TRP A 260 6.89 -30.47 22.74
N LEU A 261 6.80 -31.65 23.33
CA LEU A 261 6.45 -32.91 22.68
C LEU A 261 5.26 -33.52 23.43
N ALA A 262 4.27 -34.01 22.70
CA ALA A 262 3.20 -34.85 23.22
C ALA A 262 3.33 -36.26 22.64
N ASN A 263 3.41 -37.23 23.52
CA ASN A 263 3.66 -38.63 23.19
C ASN A 263 2.34 -39.42 23.09
N ALA A 264 2.41 -40.60 22.49
CA ALA A 264 1.26 -41.48 22.33
C ALA A 264 0.65 -41.96 23.66
N ASP A 265 1.44 -41.98 24.75
CA ASP A 265 1.01 -42.30 26.11
C ASP A 265 0.37 -41.11 26.84
N SER A 266 0.08 -40.01 26.12
CA SER A 266 -0.43 -38.74 26.67
C SER A 266 0.54 -37.99 27.58
N SER A 267 1.81 -38.42 27.70
CA SER A 267 2.82 -37.64 28.39
C SER A 267 3.23 -36.42 27.56
N ILE A 268 3.40 -35.29 28.24
CA ILE A 268 3.89 -34.04 27.66
C ILE A 268 5.26 -33.75 28.24
N LEU A 269 6.24 -33.56 27.37
CA LEU A 269 7.58 -33.11 27.72
C LEU A 269 7.73 -31.70 27.18
N ASN A 270 8.16 -30.75 28.01
CA ASN A 270 8.50 -29.42 27.56
C ASN A 270 9.82 -28.97 28.18
N LYS A 271 10.57 -28.16 27.45
CA LYS A 271 11.77 -27.51 27.98
C LYS A 271 12.02 -26.22 27.21
N ASN A 272 12.51 -25.21 27.93
CA ASN A 272 13.24 -24.11 27.30
C ASN A 272 14.65 -24.59 26.97
N MET A 273 15.26 -24.05 25.91
CA MET A 273 16.64 -24.38 25.56
C MET A 273 17.57 -24.03 26.74
N ASP A 274 18.33 -25.01 27.22
CA ASP A 274 19.48 -24.75 28.09
C ASP A 274 20.58 -24.17 27.19
N LYS A 275 20.69 -22.85 27.10
CA LYS A 275 21.79 -22.03 26.52
C LYS A 275 22.28 -22.28 25.06
N SER A 276 22.36 -23.51 24.56
CA SER A 276 22.86 -23.87 23.21
C SER A 276 22.22 -25.16 22.70
N LEU A 277 21.98 -25.24 21.39
CA LEU A 277 21.48 -26.45 20.75
C LEU A 277 22.47 -27.63 20.88
N LYS A 278 23.77 -27.33 20.98
CA LYS A 278 24.83 -28.31 21.18
C LYS A 278 24.69 -29.07 22.51
N ASP A 279 24.03 -28.49 23.50
CA ASP A 279 23.77 -29.17 24.76
C ASP A 279 22.86 -30.39 24.54
N TYR A 280 21.86 -30.30 23.66
CA TYR A 280 20.98 -31.42 23.29
C TYR A 280 21.67 -32.47 22.40
N ASN A 281 22.65 -32.02 21.60
CA ASN A 281 23.52 -32.93 20.84
C ASN A 281 24.54 -33.64 21.73
N SER A 282 24.93 -33.04 22.86
CA SER A 282 25.97 -33.59 23.75
C SER A 282 25.42 -34.34 24.96
N ASP A 283 24.12 -34.24 25.26
CA ASP A 283 23.53 -34.84 26.46
C ASP A 283 23.43 -36.37 26.37
N VAL A 284 24.54 -37.01 26.74
CA VAL A 284 24.70 -38.44 27.00
C VAL A 284 24.37 -38.76 28.47
N ARG A 285 23.78 -37.84 29.27
CA ARG A 285 23.53 -38.09 30.69
C ARG A 285 22.18 -38.73 31.00
N TYR A 286 21.84 -39.80 30.30
CA TYR A 286 20.99 -40.87 30.85
C TYR A 286 21.35 -42.22 30.22
N SER A 287 22.64 -42.58 30.29
CA SER A 287 23.11 -43.96 30.09
C SER A 287 23.64 -44.52 31.41
N ILE A 288 22.74 -44.82 32.34
CA ILE A 288 22.98 -45.82 33.38
C ILE A 288 22.09 -46.99 32.90
N VAL A 289 22.58 -48.03 32.23
CA VAL A 289 23.53 -49.05 32.67
C VAL A 289 24.20 -49.63 31.41
N GLN A 290 25.54 -49.57 31.32
CA GLN A 290 26.29 -50.44 30.40
C GLN A 290 26.62 -51.75 31.12
N ILE A 291 26.31 -52.88 30.48
CA ILE A 291 27.19 -54.04 30.52
C ILE A 291 27.60 -54.33 29.07
N ASN A 292 28.85 -53.94 28.76
CA ASN A 292 29.74 -54.53 27.75
C ASN A 292 29.38 -54.47 26.26
N ARG A 293 29.05 -53.30 25.68
CA ARG A 293 29.39 -52.96 24.28
C ARG A 293 29.62 -51.45 24.12
N PRO A 294 30.63 -51.00 23.35
CA PRO A 294 30.75 -49.60 22.98
C PRO A 294 29.58 -49.24 22.07
N SER A 295 28.52 -48.71 22.67
CA SER A 295 27.38 -48.16 21.95
C SER A 295 27.77 -46.76 21.49
N PRO A 296 27.45 -46.34 20.24
CA PRO A 296 27.64 -44.95 19.84
C PRO A 296 26.87 -44.03 20.81
N PRO A 297 27.35 -42.79 21.03
CA PRO A 297 26.67 -41.84 21.92
C PRO A 297 25.21 -41.70 21.48
N ARG A 298 24.27 -42.05 22.37
CA ARG A 298 22.84 -41.89 22.10
C ARG A 298 22.47 -40.44 22.34
N HIS A 299 22.41 -39.66 21.26
CA HIS A 299 21.80 -38.33 21.26
C HIS A 299 20.33 -38.41 21.66
N TRP A 300 19.81 -37.37 22.30
CA TRP A 300 18.38 -37.29 22.60
C TRP A 300 17.55 -37.43 21.32
N TYR A 301 16.50 -38.27 21.35
CA TYR A 301 15.72 -38.63 20.16
C TYR A 301 15.02 -37.44 19.49
N GLY A 302 14.80 -36.34 20.21
CA GLY A 302 14.25 -35.10 19.67
C GLY A 302 15.29 -34.19 19.02
N SER A 303 16.59 -34.38 19.30
CA SER A 303 17.68 -33.51 18.82
C SER A 303 17.72 -33.34 17.31
N PRO A 304 17.58 -34.41 16.50
CA PRO A 304 17.54 -34.30 15.03
C PRO A 304 16.55 -33.26 14.51
N ALA A 305 15.31 -33.23 15.05
CA ALA A 305 14.31 -32.26 14.60
C ALA A 305 14.53 -30.84 15.10
N LEU A 306 15.19 -30.68 16.25
CA LEU A 306 15.57 -29.34 16.70
C LEU A 306 16.65 -28.75 15.77
N THR A 307 17.64 -29.55 15.39
CA THR A 307 18.73 -29.10 14.51
C THR A 307 18.23 -28.78 13.11
N GLU A 308 17.49 -29.70 12.50
CA GLU A 308 16.89 -29.47 11.18
C GLU A 308 15.89 -28.28 11.22
N GLY A 309 15.12 -28.18 12.32
CA GLY A 309 14.17 -27.09 12.53
C GLY A 309 14.84 -25.74 12.71
N LEU A 310 16.02 -25.68 13.32
CA LEU A 310 16.82 -24.47 13.45
C LEU A 310 17.23 -23.94 12.06
N HIS A 311 17.72 -24.81 11.17
CA HIS A 311 18.07 -24.42 9.81
C HIS A 311 16.86 -23.95 9.00
N SER A 312 15.74 -24.68 9.09
CA SER A 312 14.47 -24.27 8.51
C SER A 312 14.02 -22.88 9.02
N ALA A 313 14.16 -22.62 10.33
CA ALA A 313 13.83 -21.32 10.92
C ALA A 313 14.77 -20.19 10.47
N LYS A 314 16.08 -20.44 10.33
CA LYS A 314 17.04 -19.45 9.78
C LYS A 314 16.71 -19.05 8.34
N ILE A 315 16.33 -20.02 7.51
CA ILE A 315 15.93 -19.77 6.12
C ILE A 315 14.62 -18.99 6.08
N LEU A 316 13.60 -19.40 6.85
CA LEU A 316 12.33 -18.68 6.93
C LEU A 316 12.53 -17.24 7.45
N PHE A 317 13.37 -17.03 8.46
CA PHE A 317 13.71 -15.69 8.94
C PHE A 317 14.30 -14.81 7.84
N SER A 318 15.26 -15.34 7.09
CA SER A 318 15.91 -14.65 5.98
C SER A 318 14.90 -14.31 4.88
N LEU A 319 14.05 -15.26 4.51
CA LEU A 319 13.04 -15.09 3.46
C LEU A 319 11.95 -14.07 3.83
N LEU A 320 11.45 -14.11 5.07
CA LEU A 320 10.49 -13.12 5.58
C LEU A 320 11.09 -11.72 5.62
N SER A 321 12.37 -11.61 6.00
CA SER A 321 13.07 -10.32 6.04
C SER A 321 13.25 -9.74 4.64
N LEU A 322 13.51 -10.56 3.62
CA LEU A 322 13.57 -10.15 2.22
C LEU A 322 12.22 -9.67 1.70
N ASP A 323 11.18 -10.48 1.94
CA ASP A 323 9.84 -10.21 1.43
C ASP A 323 9.23 -8.94 2.04
N LEU A 324 9.52 -8.68 3.31
CA LEU A 324 9.12 -7.46 4.01
C LEU A 324 10.08 -6.28 3.80
N GLY A 325 11.10 -6.44 2.95
CA GLY A 325 12.03 -5.38 2.55
C GLY A 325 13.00 -4.91 3.62
N ASN A 326 13.28 -5.73 4.63
CA ASN A 326 14.29 -5.42 5.64
C ASN A 326 15.67 -5.93 5.21
N CYS A 327 16.35 -5.15 4.38
CA CYS A 327 17.67 -5.49 3.86
C CYS A 327 18.80 -5.34 4.89
N GLN A 328 18.54 -4.72 6.04
CA GLN A 328 19.53 -4.53 7.11
C GLN A 328 19.53 -5.67 8.14
N ALA A 329 18.49 -6.51 8.15
CA ALA A 329 18.43 -7.67 9.03
C ALA A 329 19.51 -8.71 8.67
N PRO A 330 19.99 -9.50 9.66
CA PRO A 330 20.84 -10.65 9.38
C PRO A 330 20.16 -11.59 8.38
N ASN A 331 20.79 -11.84 7.24
CA ASN A 331 20.15 -12.57 6.15
C ASN A 331 21.14 -13.52 5.47
N LEU A 332 20.74 -14.78 5.31
CA LEU A 332 21.56 -15.80 4.67
C LEU A 332 21.36 -15.88 3.14
N LEU A 333 20.44 -15.11 2.58
CA LEU A 333 20.04 -15.19 1.17
C LEU A 333 20.46 -13.96 0.36
N LEU A 334 21.18 -13.01 0.99
CA LEU A 334 21.66 -11.78 0.35
C LEU A 334 23.08 -11.91 -0.22
N ASP A 335 23.86 -12.87 0.27
CA ASP A 335 25.26 -13.04 -0.07
C ASP A 335 25.58 -14.49 -0.41
N ASP A 336 26.60 -14.68 -1.25
CA ASP A 336 27.03 -16.01 -1.68
C ASP A 336 27.50 -16.90 -0.53
N ARG A 337 28.08 -16.30 0.52
CA ARG A 337 28.55 -17.04 1.70
C ARG A 337 27.37 -17.56 2.51
N GLY A 338 26.37 -16.72 2.78
CA GLY A 338 25.12 -17.12 3.42
C GLY A 338 24.39 -18.21 2.64
N LEU A 339 24.34 -18.07 1.30
CA LEU A 339 23.65 -19.03 0.44
C LEU A 339 24.36 -20.39 0.45
N ARG A 340 25.69 -20.41 0.35
CA ARG A 340 26.47 -21.66 0.47
C ARG A 340 26.31 -22.31 1.85
N TYR A 341 26.24 -21.50 2.91
CA TYR A 341 25.97 -21.98 4.26
C TYR A 341 24.57 -22.62 4.36
N THR A 342 23.53 -22.01 3.80
CA THR A 342 22.18 -22.59 3.84
C THR A 342 22.03 -23.84 2.98
N ILE A 343 22.76 -23.94 1.86
CA ILE A 343 22.74 -25.12 1.00
C ILE A 343 23.39 -26.34 1.68
N LEU A 344 24.55 -26.15 2.33
CA LEU A 344 25.34 -27.25 2.89
C LEU A 344 25.10 -27.49 4.39
N ALA A 345 24.69 -26.46 5.13
CA ALA A 345 24.53 -26.42 6.58
C ALA A 345 25.59 -27.26 7.33
N PRO A 346 26.84 -26.78 7.41
CA PRO A 346 27.95 -27.57 7.96
C PRO A 346 27.78 -27.97 9.44
N ASP A 347 26.88 -27.30 10.15
CA ASP A 347 26.48 -27.57 11.53
C ASP A 347 25.29 -28.53 11.66
N ASP A 348 24.67 -28.93 10.54
CA ASP A 348 23.58 -29.91 10.49
C ASP A 348 24.09 -31.34 10.32
N TYR A 349 24.40 -31.98 11.45
CA TYR A 349 24.84 -33.36 11.49
C TYR A 349 23.80 -34.36 10.95
N ASN A 350 22.53 -33.97 10.74
CA ASN A 350 21.54 -34.90 10.19
C ASN A 350 21.81 -35.23 8.72
N ARG A 351 22.44 -34.29 8.01
CA ARG A 351 22.72 -34.33 6.56
C ARG A 351 24.11 -34.87 6.22
N ASP A 352 24.92 -35.19 7.24
CA ASP A 352 26.22 -35.85 7.05
C ASP A 352 26.07 -37.26 6.44
N PRO A 353 27.03 -37.73 5.62
CA PRO A 353 27.01 -39.07 5.04
C PRO A 353 26.84 -40.18 6.10
N GLY A 354 25.88 -41.07 5.88
CA GLY A 354 25.51 -42.18 6.76
C GLY A 354 24.52 -41.83 7.88
N ARG A 355 24.04 -40.58 7.96
CA ARG A 355 23.08 -40.12 8.99
C ARG A 355 21.63 -40.21 8.52
N ILE A 356 20.70 -39.76 9.37
CA ILE A 356 19.25 -39.97 9.20
C ILE A 356 18.76 -39.45 7.85
N LEU A 357 19.26 -38.29 7.40
CA LEU A 357 18.85 -37.67 6.14
C LEU A 357 19.78 -38.05 4.97
N ASN A 358 21.00 -38.52 5.18
CA ASN A 358 21.91 -38.82 4.07
C ASN A 358 22.45 -40.25 4.17
N GLY A 359 21.71 -41.22 3.62
CA GLY A 359 22.18 -42.61 3.49
C GLY A 359 21.82 -43.58 4.63
N SER A 360 20.85 -43.27 5.49
CA SER A 360 20.33 -44.23 6.48
C SER A 360 19.53 -45.36 5.82
N LYS A 361 19.83 -46.63 6.20
CA LYS A 361 19.06 -47.84 5.83
C LYS A 361 17.60 -47.85 6.33
N SER A 362 17.18 -46.83 7.09
CA SER A 362 15.82 -46.69 7.65
C SER A 362 14.80 -46.09 6.67
N GLN A 363 15.18 -45.78 5.43
CA GLN A 363 14.33 -45.08 4.47
C GLN A 363 13.73 -46.07 3.47
N ILE A 364 12.46 -46.42 3.62
CA ILE A 364 11.81 -47.44 2.77
C ILE A 364 11.19 -46.83 1.49
N TYR A 365 10.96 -45.51 1.39
CA TYR A 365 10.43 -44.89 0.15
C TYR A 365 10.85 -43.41 0.00
N GLY A 366 11.25 -43.00 -1.22
CA GLY A 366 11.47 -41.59 -1.59
C GLY A 366 12.89 -41.04 -1.36
N LEU A 367 13.91 -41.75 -1.83
CA LEU A 367 15.35 -41.41 -1.71
C LEU A 367 15.61 -39.91 -2.02
N ASP A 368 16.24 -39.22 -1.09
CA ASP A 368 16.90 -37.90 -1.25
C ASP A 368 16.05 -36.66 -1.59
N ARG A 369 14.71 -36.71 -1.52
CA ARG A 369 13.88 -35.54 -1.92
C ARG A 369 14.16 -34.25 -1.14
N TYR A 370 14.43 -34.34 0.16
CA TYR A 370 14.81 -33.21 1.01
C TYR A 370 16.31 -32.84 0.88
N ASN A 371 17.10 -33.61 0.14
CA ASN A 371 18.48 -33.32 -0.24
C ASN A 371 18.60 -32.84 -1.70
N MET A 372 17.48 -32.56 -2.34
CA MET A 372 17.43 -32.13 -3.73
C MET A 372 16.52 -30.92 -3.89
N ILE A 373 16.80 -30.14 -4.94
CA ILE A 373 15.94 -29.04 -5.38
C ILE A 373 15.75 -29.10 -6.89
N PRO A 374 14.59 -28.64 -7.40
CA PRO A 374 14.32 -28.58 -8.83
C PRO A 374 15.24 -27.56 -9.52
N ALA A 375 15.47 -27.76 -10.82
CA ALA A 375 16.22 -26.81 -11.62
C ALA A 375 15.43 -25.51 -11.86
N PRO A 376 16.10 -24.34 -11.97
CA PRO A 376 15.44 -23.10 -12.33
C PRO A 376 14.67 -23.20 -13.65
N GLY A 377 13.43 -22.69 -13.67
CA GLY A 377 12.57 -22.70 -14.86
C GLY A 377 11.95 -24.05 -15.22
N SER A 378 12.03 -25.04 -14.33
CA SER A 378 11.40 -26.33 -14.58
C SER A 378 9.91 -26.33 -14.20
N ASN A 379 9.05 -26.70 -15.14
CA ASN A 379 7.59 -26.76 -14.93
C ASN A 379 7.12 -28.02 -14.17
N ASP A 380 8.00 -29.01 -13.94
CA ASP A 380 7.64 -30.31 -13.37
C ASP A 380 8.51 -30.68 -12.16
N THR A 381 7.88 -31.27 -11.13
CA THR A 381 8.52 -31.87 -9.94
C THR A 381 9.40 -33.10 -10.25
N ASN A 382 9.39 -33.61 -11.50
CA ASN A 382 10.15 -34.79 -11.94
C ASN A 382 11.32 -34.45 -12.87
N SER A 383 11.56 -33.18 -13.15
CA SER A 383 12.61 -32.73 -14.07
C SER A 383 14.00 -32.72 -13.38
N GLY A 384 14.59 -33.90 -13.26
CA GLY A 384 16.00 -34.07 -12.87
C GLY A 384 16.43 -33.29 -11.62
N PRO A 385 15.84 -33.57 -10.44
CA PRO A 385 16.18 -32.90 -9.20
C PRO A 385 17.69 -32.97 -8.94
N VAL A 386 18.28 -31.85 -8.54
CA VAL A 386 19.72 -31.70 -8.33
C VAL A 386 20.00 -31.75 -6.85
N LYS A 387 21.00 -32.53 -6.44
CA LYS A 387 21.43 -32.59 -5.05
C LYS A 387 21.83 -31.20 -4.56
N LEU A 388 21.46 -30.85 -3.33
CA LEU A 388 21.81 -29.57 -2.70
C LEU A 388 23.29 -29.25 -2.84
N ARG A 389 24.16 -30.25 -2.61
CA ARG A 389 25.62 -30.06 -2.74
C ARG A 389 26.07 -29.58 -4.11
N ASP A 390 25.40 -30.03 -5.17
CA ASP A 390 25.77 -29.73 -6.56
C ASP A 390 24.94 -28.57 -7.15
N SER A 391 23.92 -28.10 -6.42
CA SER A 391 22.94 -27.16 -6.95
C SER A 391 23.49 -25.75 -7.11
N TYR A 392 24.34 -25.29 -6.18
CA TYR A 392 24.92 -23.95 -6.24
C TYR A 392 25.69 -23.74 -7.55
N ASP A 393 26.71 -24.56 -7.80
CA ASP A 393 27.59 -24.42 -8.97
C ASP A 393 26.83 -24.61 -10.29
N LYS A 394 25.79 -25.46 -10.27
CA LYS A 394 24.96 -25.73 -11.45
C LYS A 394 23.99 -24.59 -11.75
N PHE A 395 23.43 -23.94 -10.73
CA PHE A 395 22.37 -22.94 -10.92
C PHE A 395 22.91 -21.53 -10.99
N GLN A 396 24.00 -21.20 -10.28
CA GLN A 396 24.60 -19.86 -10.25
C GLN A 396 24.70 -19.18 -11.64
N PRO A 397 25.13 -19.85 -12.72
CA PRO A 397 25.24 -19.22 -14.04
C PRO A 397 23.90 -18.76 -14.65
N MET A 398 22.78 -19.30 -14.17
CA MET A 398 21.43 -19.01 -14.65
C MET A 398 20.68 -18.00 -13.78
N MET A 399 21.18 -17.73 -12.57
CA MET A 399 20.49 -16.92 -11.57
C MET A 399 20.74 -15.42 -11.77
N GLY A 400 19.76 -14.62 -11.35
CA GLY A 400 19.92 -13.18 -11.16
C GLY A 400 20.82 -12.81 -9.97
N PRO A 401 21.10 -11.51 -9.78
CA PRO A 401 21.77 -11.05 -8.58
C PRO A 401 20.94 -11.35 -7.33
N LEU A 402 21.64 -11.69 -6.24
CA LEU A 402 21.02 -11.71 -4.91
C LEU A 402 20.77 -10.27 -4.49
N GLY A 403 19.53 -9.96 -4.12
CA GLY A 403 19.12 -8.62 -3.73
C GLY A 403 17.94 -8.61 -2.76
N CYS A 404 17.65 -7.40 -2.29
CA CYS A 404 16.49 -7.07 -1.46
C CYS A 404 15.96 -5.69 -1.87
N GLU A 405 14.64 -5.58 -1.95
CA GLU A 405 13.93 -4.37 -2.33
C GLU A 405 12.99 -3.94 -1.22
N ASN A 406 12.77 -2.64 -1.09
CA ASN A 406 11.83 -2.11 -0.10
C ASN A 406 10.41 -2.62 -0.38
N ALA A 407 9.71 -3.04 0.67
CA ALA A 407 8.37 -3.58 0.54
C ALA A 407 7.30 -2.54 0.84
N THR A 408 6.25 -2.51 0.02
CA THR A 408 4.96 -1.88 0.34
C THR A 408 3.87 -2.94 0.32
N ILE A 409 2.72 -2.66 0.93
CA ILE A 409 1.54 -3.54 0.82
C ILE A 409 0.97 -3.44 -0.61
N ALA A 410 0.91 -4.56 -1.31
CA ALA A 410 0.33 -4.65 -2.64
C ALA A 410 -1.18 -4.34 -2.58
N SER A 411 -1.58 -3.23 -3.20
CA SER A 411 -2.96 -2.78 -3.21
C SER A 411 -3.27 -1.86 -4.38
N GLN A 412 -4.56 -1.71 -4.67
CA GLN A 412 -5.08 -0.72 -5.60
C GLN A 412 -5.75 0.40 -4.82
N TYR A 413 -5.38 1.63 -5.14
CA TYR A 413 -5.91 2.86 -4.55
C TYR A 413 -6.86 3.54 -5.52
N LEU A 414 -7.93 4.11 -4.97
CA LEU A 414 -8.86 4.93 -5.72
C LEU A 414 -8.43 6.39 -5.65
N CYS A 415 -8.02 6.94 -6.79
CA CYS A 415 -7.61 8.34 -6.92
C CYS A 415 -8.63 9.12 -7.72
N SER A 416 -9.00 10.30 -7.21
CA SER A 416 -9.72 11.30 -7.99
C SER A 416 -8.71 12.11 -8.78
N VAL A 417 -8.71 12.02 -10.11
CA VAL A 417 -7.75 12.77 -10.96
C VAL A 417 -8.48 13.75 -11.88
N PRO A 418 -7.95 14.98 -12.07
CA PRO A 418 -8.48 15.94 -13.03
C PRO A 418 -8.33 15.39 -14.45
N GLN A 419 -9.45 15.29 -15.15
CA GLN A 419 -9.50 14.99 -16.57
C GLN A 419 -10.20 16.10 -17.32
N GLN A 420 -9.67 16.42 -18.50
CA GLN A 420 -10.22 17.47 -19.34
C GLN A 420 -11.61 17.08 -19.82
N LYS A 421 -12.52 18.05 -19.81
CA LYS A 421 -13.86 17.90 -20.40
C LYS A 421 -13.76 17.66 -21.89
N ASN A 422 -14.75 16.97 -22.44
CA ASN A 422 -14.88 16.85 -23.89
C ASN A 422 -14.94 18.26 -24.51
N GLY A 423 -14.30 18.45 -25.67
CA GLY A 423 -14.03 19.77 -26.25
C GLY A 423 -15.27 20.67 -26.36
N GLY A 424 -16.43 20.09 -26.73
CA GLY A 424 -17.68 20.84 -26.82
C GLY A 424 -18.20 21.35 -25.46
N VAL A 425 -18.18 20.50 -24.42
CA VAL A 425 -18.62 20.88 -23.07
C VAL A 425 -17.65 21.86 -22.43
N MET A 426 -16.35 21.67 -22.67
CA MET A 426 -15.31 22.59 -22.21
C MET A 426 -15.50 23.97 -22.82
N LEU A 427 -15.60 24.06 -24.15
CA LEU A 427 -15.73 25.32 -24.87
C LEU A 427 -17.02 26.05 -24.46
N PHE A 428 -18.14 25.35 -24.35
CA PHE A 428 -19.40 25.93 -23.87
C PHE A 428 -19.26 26.47 -22.44
N SER A 429 -18.62 25.73 -21.53
CA SER A 429 -18.41 26.15 -20.14
C SER A 429 -17.52 27.40 -20.04
N ILE A 430 -16.47 27.47 -20.86
CA ILE A 430 -15.55 28.62 -20.91
C ILE A 430 -16.25 29.85 -21.48
N LEU A 431 -16.94 29.72 -22.62
CA LEU A 431 -17.64 30.85 -23.24
C LEU A 431 -18.71 31.43 -22.33
N LEU A 432 -19.48 30.57 -21.65
CA LEU A 432 -20.52 31.02 -20.73
C LEU A 432 -19.91 31.82 -19.55
N ALA A 433 -18.78 31.35 -19.01
CA ALA A 433 -18.09 32.04 -17.92
C ALA A 433 -17.46 33.36 -18.39
N ASP A 434 -16.74 33.36 -19.52
CA ASP A 434 -16.12 34.55 -20.11
C ASP A 434 -17.16 35.64 -20.38
N LEU A 435 -18.33 35.27 -20.91
CA LEU A 435 -19.41 36.21 -21.22
C LEU A 435 -19.93 36.93 -19.96
N LEU A 436 -20.09 36.21 -18.85
CA LEU A 436 -20.51 36.81 -17.57
C LEU A 436 -19.45 37.77 -17.03
N PHE A 437 -18.17 37.39 -17.06
CA PHE A 437 -17.08 38.25 -16.59
C PHE A 437 -16.87 39.48 -17.46
N LEU A 438 -17.00 39.36 -18.79
CA LEU A 438 -16.90 40.49 -19.72
C LEU A 438 -18.07 41.46 -19.54
N GLN A 439 -19.30 40.97 -19.31
CA GLN A 439 -20.44 41.83 -18.99
C GLN A 439 -20.21 42.61 -17.68
N ALA A 440 -19.68 41.95 -16.65
CA ALA A 440 -19.34 42.61 -15.39
C ALA A 440 -18.22 43.65 -15.59
N ALA A 441 -17.16 43.31 -16.31
CA ALA A 441 -16.06 44.22 -16.60
C ALA A 441 -16.52 45.45 -17.41
N TRP A 442 -17.39 45.24 -18.40
CA TRP A 442 -18.01 46.33 -19.17
C TRP A 442 -18.82 47.26 -18.25
N LYS A 443 -19.66 46.71 -17.37
CA LYS A 443 -20.45 47.50 -16.42
C LYS A 443 -19.57 48.33 -15.48
N ILE A 444 -18.49 47.75 -14.96
CA ILE A 444 -17.50 48.45 -14.13
C ILE A 444 -16.84 49.57 -14.93
N LEU A 445 -16.40 49.29 -16.15
CA LEU A 445 -15.75 50.27 -17.01
C LEU A 445 -16.69 51.44 -17.35
N THR A 446 -17.97 51.18 -17.66
CA THR A 446 -18.97 52.22 -17.87
C THR A 446 -19.24 53.03 -16.61
N TRP A 447 -19.32 52.36 -15.44
CA TRP A 447 -19.55 53.04 -14.15
C TRP A 447 -18.39 53.98 -13.79
N ILE A 448 -17.14 53.54 -14.01
CA ILE A 448 -15.95 54.38 -13.82
C ILE A 448 -15.94 55.55 -14.81
N ALA A 449 -16.26 55.29 -16.09
CA ALA A 449 -16.32 56.33 -17.11
C ALA A 449 -17.38 57.40 -16.77
N ASP A 450 -18.57 57.00 -16.36
CA ASP A 450 -19.65 57.91 -15.94
C ASP A 450 -19.26 58.70 -14.68
N GLY A 451 -18.57 58.07 -13.73
CA GLY A 451 -18.00 58.73 -12.55
C GLY A 451 -16.94 59.78 -12.89
N LEU A 452 -16.09 59.51 -13.89
CA LEU A 452 -15.08 60.47 -14.36
C LEU A 452 -15.71 61.64 -15.13
N VAL A 453 -16.70 61.37 -15.98
CA VAL A 453 -17.42 62.41 -16.75
C VAL A 453 -18.23 63.33 -15.84
N SER A 454 -18.93 62.77 -14.85
CA SER A 454 -19.70 63.57 -13.88
C SER A 454 -18.84 64.47 -13.00
N ARG A 455 -17.60 64.07 -12.71
CA ARG A 455 -16.63 64.90 -11.96
C ARG A 455 -15.95 65.98 -12.82
N GLY A 456 -15.72 65.70 -14.11
CA GLY A 456 -14.97 66.60 -15.01
C GLY A 456 -15.81 67.65 -15.75
N SER A 457 -17.12 67.44 -15.91
CA SER A 457 -17.99 68.34 -16.68
C SER A 457 -19.45 68.27 -16.23
N THR A 458 -19.94 69.32 -15.58
CA THR A 458 -21.33 69.47 -15.11
C THR A 458 -22.37 69.55 -16.25
N GLU A 459 -21.92 69.80 -17.49
CA GLU A 459 -22.78 69.92 -18.69
C GLU A 459 -22.89 68.63 -19.52
N ALA A 460 -22.10 67.59 -19.20
CA ALA A 460 -22.13 66.34 -19.98
C ALA A 460 -23.39 65.48 -19.70
N MET A 461 -24.01 65.64 -18.52
CA MET A 461 -25.21 64.92 -18.10
C MET A 461 -26.53 65.65 -18.44
N THR A 462 -26.48 66.85 -19.04
CA THR A 462 -27.69 67.59 -19.41
C THR A 462 -28.08 67.32 -20.86
N CYS A 463 -29.38 67.06 -21.06
CA CYS A 463 -29.96 66.90 -22.38
C CYS A 463 -30.26 68.29 -22.96
N GLN A 464 -29.65 68.63 -24.10
CA GLN A 464 -29.82 69.93 -24.76
C GLN A 464 -31.29 70.20 -25.13
N GLY A 465 -32.08 69.15 -25.39
CA GLY A 465 -33.53 69.22 -25.61
C GLY A 465 -34.37 69.43 -24.34
N CYS A 466 -33.86 69.08 -23.15
CA CYS A 466 -34.55 69.36 -21.88
C CYS A 466 -34.41 70.83 -21.49
N GLN A 467 -33.31 71.49 -21.84
CA GLN A 467 -33.11 72.92 -21.60
C GLN A 467 -34.02 73.77 -22.49
N ALA A 468 -34.26 73.35 -23.74
CA ALA A 468 -35.17 74.01 -24.66
C ALA A 468 -36.66 73.92 -24.25
N ARG A 469 -37.07 72.83 -23.58
CA ARG A 469 -38.44 72.72 -23.03
C ARG A 469 -38.65 73.60 -21.80
N ILE A 470 -37.66 73.74 -20.92
CA ILE A 470 -37.80 74.62 -19.75
C ILE A 470 -37.96 76.10 -20.19
N GLY A 471 -37.23 76.53 -21.23
CA GLY A 471 -37.37 77.87 -21.80
C GLY A 471 -38.72 78.16 -22.48
N THR A 472 -39.46 77.13 -22.93
CA THR A 472 -40.78 77.30 -23.58
C THR A 472 -41.96 77.14 -22.63
N TYR A 473 -41.80 76.44 -21.49
CA TYR A 473 -42.84 76.39 -20.46
C TYR A 473 -42.91 77.66 -19.60
N GLN A 474 -41.80 78.37 -19.40
CA GLN A 474 -41.81 79.66 -18.69
C GLN A 474 -42.52 80.77 -19.49
N SER A 475 -42.47 80.77 -20.83
CA SER A 475 -43.15 81.79 -21.63
C SER A 475 -44.67 81.58 -21.78
N LEU A 476 -45.19 80.37 -21.48
CA LEU A 476 -46.62 80.05 -21.56
C LEU A 476 -47.35 80.15 -20.21
N GLN A 477 -46.63 80.23 -19.09
CA GLN A 477 -47.24 80.45 -17.76
C GLN A 477 -47.43 81.92 -17.38
N ASP A 478 -46.74 82.87 -18.04
CA ASP A 478 -46.89 84.31 -17.75
C ASP A 478 -48.07 84.98 -18.46
N PHE A 479 -48.80 84.29 -19.35
CA PHE A 479 -49.90 84.90 -20.14
C PHE A 479 -51.32 84.53 -19.68
N SER A 480 -51.49 83.64 -18.69
CA SER A 480 -52.82 83.14 -18.29
C SER A 480 -53.23 83.45 -16.84
N SER A 481 -52.61 84.44 -16.19
CA SER A 481 -52.97 84.85 -14.82
C SER A 481 -53.39 86.31 -14.73
N THR A 482 -54.53 86.65 -15.36
CA THR A 482 -55.40 87.71 -14.84
C THR A 482 -56.85 87.51 -15.29
N ARG A 483 -57.75 87.56 -14.30
CA ARG A 483 -59.23 87.67 -14.31
C ARG A 483 -60.10 86.40 -14.25
N ASN A 484 -60.50 86.16 -13.00
CA ASN A 484 -61.86 85.94 -12.50
C ASN A 484 -62.44 84.52 -12.47
N GLY A 485 -62.69 84.04 -11.23
CA GLY A 485 -63.97 83.42 -10.88
C GLY A 485 -63.93 82.00 -10.29
N PHE A 486 -63.85 81.93 -8.96
CA PHE A 486 -64.44 80.95 -8.03
C PHE A 486 -64.91 79.56 -8.52
N GLY A 487 -64.41 78.47 -7.89
CA GLY A 487 -65.10 77.17 -7.87
C GLY A 487 -64.25 75.93 -7.53
N ALA A 488 -64.11 75.65 -6.23
CA ALA A 488 -63.63 74.46 -5.49
C ALA A 488 -63.33 73.06 -6.15
N VAL A 489 -62.12 72.51 -5.81
CA VAL A 489 -61.78 71.18 -5.17
C VAL A 489 -61.87 69.85 -6.00
N PRO A 490 -61.12 68.72 -5.72
CA PRO A 490 -59.95 68.42 -4.85
C PRO A 490 -58.70 67.72 -5.51
N LYS A 491 -57.64 67.63 -4.70
CA LYS A 491 -56.39 66.83 -4.79
C LYS A 491 -56.57 65.32 -5.03
N ARG A 492 -55.61 64.71 -5.74
CA ARG A 492 -55.18 63.32 -5.52
C ARG A 492 -53.66 63.17 -5.68
N THR A 493 -53.00 62.97 -4.54
CA THR A 493 -51.65 62.42 -4.40
C THR A 493 -51.72 60.89 -4.54
N MET A 494 -50.74 60.26 -5.18
CA MET A 494 -50.49 58.82 -5.00
C MET A 494 -48.98 58.57 -5.10
N ASP A 495 -48.42 58.31 -3.93
CA ASP A 495 -47.14 57.68 -3.63
C ASP A 495 -47.41 56.19 -3.45
N TRP A 496 -46.58 55.29 -4.00
CA TRP A 496 -46.52 53.87 -3.60
C TRP A 496 -45.16 53.25 -3.98
N SER A 497 -44.28 53.17 -2.98
CA SER A 497 -43.37 52.06 -2.76
C SER A 497 -44.14 50.80 -2.35
N GLU A 498 -43.72 49.62 -2.85
CA GLU A 498 -44.03 48.22 -2.48
C GLU A 498 -44.43 47.44 -3.74
N SER A 499 -43.62 46.51 -4.23
CA SER A 499 -43.56 45.16 -3.66
C SER A 499 -42.41 44.36 -4.30
N ARG A 500 -41.53 43.84 -3.44
CA ARG A 500 -40.74 42.62 -3.70
C ARG A 500 -41.66 41.41 -3.53
N GLU A 501 -41.17 40.28 -4.04
CA GLU A 501 -41.65 38.90 -3.81
C GLU A 501 -42.77 38.43 -4.74
N THR A 502 -42.40 37.65 -5.76
CA THR A 502 -42.93 36.30 -6.05
C THR A 502 -42.55 35.84 -7.46
N ILE A 503 -41.32 35.33 -7.67
CA ILE A 503 -41.04 34.34 -8.73
C ILE A 503 -40.06 33.31 -8.17
N LEU A 504 -40.59 32.37 -7.39
CA LEU A 504 -40.02 31.06 -7.10
C LEU A 504 -41.18 30.07 -7.01
N ARG A 505 -41.45 29.36 -8.11
CA ARG A 505 -42.00 27.99 -8.21
C ARG A 505 -42.40 27.70 -9.67
N GLN A 506 -41.48 27.10 -10.40
CA GLN A 506 -41.68 25.82 -11.08
C GLN A 506 -40.33 25.12 -11.17
#